data_AF-A0A8S2U235-F1
#
_entry.id   AF-A0A8S2U235-F1
#
_cell.length_a   1.000
_cell.length_b   1.000
_cell.length_c   1.000
_cell.angle_alpha   90.00
_cell.angle_beta   90.00
_cell.angle_gamma   90.00
#
_symmetry.space_group_name_H-M   'P 1'
#
loop_
_entity.id
_entity.type
_entity.pdbx_description
1 polymer ?
#
loop_
_entity_poly.entity_id
_entity_poly.type
_entity_poly.pdbx_seq_one_letter_code
_entity_poly.pdbx_strand_id
1 'polypeptide(L)'
;MKSKDLQNIALSKCQSGDTSTKNFRDLNGGIGLRTIKRWCQMIRQTDSITLSSPPGCPRSARTKENIQKVKHRLRRKKRVSALKLSMELDISDRSVRRILKNDLGLRAYKKSCRTITFR
;
A
#
# COMPACT_ATOMS: atom_id res chain seq x y z
N MET A 1 -21.04 5.47 23.83
CA MET A 1 -20.32 6.52 23.05
C MET A 1 -19.80 5.92 21.76
N LYS A 2 -19.82 6.66 20.65
CA LYS A 2 -19.25 6.18 19.39
C LYS A 2 -17.73 6.38 19.41
N SER A 3 -17.00 5.61 18.60
CA SER A 3 -15.53 5.69 18.52
C SER A 3 -15.01 7.09 18.15
N LYS A 4 -15.80 7.88 17.40
CA LYS A 4 -15.44 9.24 16.98
C LYS A 4 -15.47 10.22 18.17
N ASP A 5 -16.45 10.07 19.06
CA ASP A 5 -16.63 10.93 20.23
C ASP A 5 -15.44 10.81 21.18
N LEU A 6 -14.97 9.57 21.40
CA LEU A 6 -13.78 9.28 22.22
C LEU A 6 -12.50 9.89 21.62
N GLN A 7 -12.37 9.90 20.29
CA GLN A 7 -11.23 10.52 19.61
C GLN A 7 -11.24 12.04 19.75
N ASN A 8 -12.40 12.68 19.61
CA ASN A 8 -12.54 14.13 19.76
C ASN A 8 -12.20 14.58 21.20
N ILE A 9 -12.65 13.82 22.20
CA ILE A 9 -12.31 14.07 23.61
C ILE A 9 -10.80 13.95 23.83
N ALA A 10 -10.19 12.87 23.32
CA ALA A 10 -8.75 12.67 23.44
C ALA A 10 -7.95 13.78 22.72
N LEU A 11 -8.41 14.21 21.55
CA LEU A 11 -7.80 15.31 20.78
C LEU A 11 -7.79 16.61 21.58
N SER A 12 -8.96 17.02 22.09
CA SER A 12 -9.11 18.23 22.89
C SER A 12 -8.19 18.20 24.11
N LYS A 13 -8.14 17.09 24.85
CA LYS A 13 -7.32 16.98 26.07
C LYS A 13 -5.81 16.94 25.80
N CYS A 14 -5.36 16.23 24.75
CA CYS A 14 -3.94 16.25 24.41
C CYS A 14 -3.50 17.66 23.93
N GLN A 15 -4.38 18.46 23.31
CA GLN A 15 -4.11 19.87 22.96
C GLN A 15 -4.05 20.80 24.19
N SER A 16 -4.87 20.54 25.22
CA SER A 16 -4.84 21.28 26.49
C SER A 16 -3.62 20.98 27.37
N GLY A 17 -2.73 20.07 26.96
CA GLY A 17 -1.50 19.72 27.69
C GLY A 17 -1.68 18.67 28.79
N ASP A 18 -2.82 17.96 28.80
CA ASP A 18 -3.09 16.96 29.83
C ASP A 18 -2.20 15.71 29.71
N THR A 19 -1.83 15.17 30.87
CA THR A 19 -1.09 13.90 30.94
C THR A 19 -1.97 12.75 30.49
N SER A 20 -1.41 11.80 29.72
CA SER A 20 -2.13 10.62 29.22
C SER A 20 -2.82 9.79 30.31
N THR A 21 -2.32 9.85 31.55
CA THR A 21 -2.91 9.18 32.72
C THR A 21 -4.20 9.84 33.20
N LYS A 22 -4.31 11.18 33.12
CA LYS A 22 -5.54 11.92 33.42
C LYS A 22 -6.62 11.57 32.39
N ASN A 23 -6.25 11.61 31.11
CA ASN A 23 -7.13 11.25 30.00
C ASN A 23 -7.70 9.83 30.13
N PHE A 24 -6.90 8.87 30.63
CA PHE A 24 -7.35 7.50 30.85
C PHE A 24 -8.40 7.36 31.96
N ARG A 25 -8.22 8.08 33.08
CA ARG A 25 -9.19 8.08 34.18
C ARG A 25 -10.53 8.65 33.71
N ASP A 26 -10.48 9.74 32.96
CA ASP A 26 -11.67 10.42 32.47
C ASP A 26 -12.44 9.63 31.41
N LEU A 27 -11.77 8.74 30.68
CA LEU A 27 -12.39 7.83 29.72
C LEU A 27 -12.90 6.52 30.38
N ASN A 28 -12.90 6.47 31.72
CA ASN A 28 -13.43 5.37 32.54
C ASN A 28 -12.91 3.97 32.13
N GLY A 29 -11.66 3.89 31.68
CA GLY A 29 -11.05 2.61 31.25
C GLY A 29 -11.61 2.00 29.96
N GLY A 30 -12.52 2.68 29.26
CA GLY A 30 -13.08 2.18 27.99
C GLY A 30 -12.04 2.05 26.86
N ILE A 31 -10.87 2.68 27.02
CA ILE A 31 -9.74 2.62 26.09
C ILE A 31 -8.46 2.37 26.89
N GLY A 32 -7.62 1.45 26.44
CA GLY A 32 -6.34 1.15 27.09
C GLY A 32 -5.34 2.32 27.04
N LEU A 33 -4.55 2.47 28.11
CA LEU A 33 -3.49 3.47 28.25
C LEU A 33 -2.53 3.54 27.04
N ARG A 34 -2.20 2.39 26.44
CA ARG A 34 -1.32 2.32 25.25
C ARG A 34 -1.91 3.05 24.06
N THR A 35 -3.21 2.93 23.85
CA THR A 35 -3.93 3.59 22.76
C THR A 35 -3.94 5.10 22.96
N ILE A 36 -4.17 5.57 24.19
CA ILE A 36 -4.15 7.00 24.53
C ILE A 36 -2.75 7.60 24.32
N LYS A 37 -1.69 6.90 24.76
CA LYS A 37 -0.31 7.33 24.51
C LYS A 37 -0.01 7.43 23.01
N ARG A 38 -0.41 6.42 22.24
CA ARG A 38 -0.26 6.42 20.77
C ARG A 38 -1.00 7.60 20.14
N TRP A 39 -2.23 7.90 20.57
CA TRP A 39 -3.00 9.02 20.05
C TRP A 39 -2.38 10.37 20.39
N CYS A 40 -1.96 10.61 21.64
CA CYS A 40 -1.26 11.86 21.96
C CYS A 40 0.06 11.99 21.18
N GLN A 41 0.78 10.90 20.91
CA GLN A 41 1.97 10.94 20.06
C GLN A 41 1.64 11.32 18.61
N MET A 42 0.58 10.75 18.03
CA MET A 42 0.13 11.08 16.68
C MET A 42 -0.33 12.54 16.58
N ILE A 43 -1.07 13.03 17.59
CA ILE A 43 -1.50 14.43 17.66
C ILE A 43 -0.29 15.36 17.68
N ARG A 44 0.73 15.08 18.49
CA ARG A 44 1.97 15.88 18.53
C ARG A 44 2.75 15.89 17.21
N GLN A 45 2.54 14.92 16.33
CA GLN A 45 3.26 14.78 15.06
C GLN A 45 2.47 15.27 13.84
N THR A 46 1.14 15.15 13.85
CA THR A 46 0.29 15.29 12.65
C THR A 46 -1.04 15.99 12.96
N ASP A 47 -1.23 16.48 14.20
CA ASP A 47 -2.43 17.16 14.72
C ASP A 47 -3.75 16.38 14.52
N SER A 48 -3.65 15.09 14.21
CA SER A 48 -4.81 14.26 13.86
C SER A 48 -4.59 12.78 14.23
N ILE A 49 -5.70 12.11 14.59
CA ILE A 49 -5.72 10.68 14.90
C ILE A 49 -6.09 9.92 13.63
N THR A 50 -5.09 9.58 12.81
CA THR A 50 -5.27 8.81 11.57
C THR A 50 -5.17 7.29 11.81
N LEU A 51 -6.30 6.64 12.04
CA LEU A 51 -6.37 5.18 12.14
C LEU A 51 -6.47 4.56 10.74
N SER A 52 -5.42 4.70 9.94
CA SER A 52 -5.34 3.99 8.67
C SER A 52 -5.13 2.50 8.90
N SER A 53 -5.75 1.67 8.05
CA SER A 53 -5.44 0.24 8.02
C SER A 53 -3.94 0.07 7.75
N PRO A 54 -3.26 -0.87 8.44
CA PRO A 54 -1.86 -1.12 8.18
C PRO A 54 -1.65 -1.45 6.70
N PRO A 55 -0.54 -1.00 6.08
CA PRO A 55 -0.25 -1.37 4.72
C PRO A 55 -0.19 -2.90 4.63
N GLY A 56 -0.86 -3.47 3.62
CA GLY A 56 -0.80 -4.91 3.37
C GLY A 56 0.61 -5.39 3.00
N CYS A 57 0.75 -6.71 2.82
CA CYS A 57 2.04 -7.31 2.46
C CYS A 57 2.64 -6.66 1.20
N PRO A 58 3.91 -6.19 1.24
CA PRO A 58 4.55 -5.59 0.09
C PRO A 58 4.69 -6.59 -1.05
N ARG A 59 4.47 -6.13 -2.28
CA ARG A 59 4.54 -6.99 -3.47
C ARG A 59 6.01 -7.18 -3.87
N SER A 60 6.54 -8.38 -3.69
CA SER A 60 7.95 -8.71 -4.01
C SER A 60 8.28 -8.66 -5.50
N ALA A 61 7.42 -9.19 -6.36
CA ALA A 61 7.76 -9.32 -7.78
C ALA A 61 7.29 -8.14 -8.67
N ARG A 62 6.28 -7.38 -8.23
CA ARG A 62 5.70 -6.24 -8.97
C ARG A 62 6.19 -4.90 -8.41
N THR A 63 7.51 -4.76 -8.30
CA THR A 63 8.13 -3.49 -7.92
C THR A 63 8.02 -2.48 -9.06
N LYS A 64 8.07 -1.18 -8.74
CA LYS A 64 8.08 -0.11 -9.74
C LYS A 64 9.22 -0.29 -10.73
N GLU A 65 10.38 -0.74 -10.25
CA GLU A 65 11.56 -1.03 -11.07
C GLU A 65 11.27 -2.10 -12.13
N ASN A 66 10.72 -3.26 -11.74
CA ASN A 66 10.41 -4.35 -12.66
C ASN A 66 9.38 -3.92 -13.72
N ILE A 67 8.39 -3.11 -13.33
CA ILE A 67 7.42 -2.55 -14.28
C ILE A 67 8.12 -1.66 -15.31
N GLN A 68 9.05 -0.81 -14.87
CA GLN A 68 9.81 0.05 -15.79
C GLN A 68 10.75 -0.74 -16.70
N LYS A 69 11.42 -1.78 -16.19
CA LYS A 69 12.25 -2.69 -17.00
C LYS A 69 11.46 -3.33 -18.14
N VAL A 70 10.31 -3.92 -17.82
CA VAL A 70 9.40 -4.54 -18.81
C VAL A 70 8.89 -3.48 -19.80
N LYS A 71 8.46 -2.31 -19.31
CA LYS A 71 7.97 -1.21 -20.16
C LYS A 71 9.04 -0.71 -21.13
N HIS A 72 10.27 -0.49 -20.65
CA HIS A 72 11.38 -0.05 -21.47
C HIS A 72 11.76 -1.10 -22.51
N ARG A 73 11.78 -2.38 -22.11
CA ARG A 73 12.08 -3.49 -23.02
C ARG A 73 11.04 -3.63 -24.14
N LEU A 74 9.76 -3.43 -23.84
CA LEU A 74 8.67 -3.43 -24.84
C LEU A 74 8.76 -2.26 -25.82
N ARG A 75 9.19 -1.08 -25.34
CA ARG A 75 9.41 0.08 -26.21
C ARG A 75 10.48 -0.19 -27.26
N ARG A 76 11.55 -0.90 -26.91
CA ARG A 76 12.61 -1.29 -27.85
C ARG A 76 12.11 -2.28 -28.92
N LYS A 77 11.31 -3.27 -28.53
CA LYS A 77 10.74 -4.27 -29.47
C LYS A 77 9.39 -4.77 -28.99
N LYS A 78 8.34 -4.46 -29.77
CA LYS A 78 6.94 -4.73 -29.43
C LYS A 78 6.50 -6.20 -29.58
N ARG A 79 7.17 -7.00 -30.43
CA ARG A 79 6.82 -8.41 -30.70
C ARG A 79 7.74 -9.36 -29.94
N VAL A 80 7.38 -9.67 -28.71
CA VAL A 80 8.13 -10.57 -27.81
C VAL A 80 7.18 -11.42 -26.96
N SER A 81 7.58 -12.66 -26.68
CA SER A 81 6.82 -13.55 -25.80
C SER A 81 7.13 -13.23 -24.32
N ALA A 82 6.18 -13.52 -23.42
CA ALA A 82 6.40 -13.34 -21.98
C ALA A 82 7.56 -14.20 -21.46
N LEU A 83 7.74 -15.41 -22.00
CA LEU A 83 8.86 -16.28 -21.66
C LEU A 83 10.20 -15.64 -22.04
N LYS A 84 10.30 -15.07 -23.25
CA LYS A 84 11.53 -14.40 -23.68
C LYS A 84 11.84 -13.17 -22.83
N LEU A 85 10.82 -12.38 -22.49
CA LEU A 85 10.96 -11.25 -21.56
C LEU A 85 11.40 -11.70 -20.17
N SER A 86 10.90 -12.84 -19.70
CA SER A 86 11.26 -13.43 -18.41
C SER A 86 12.74 -13.79 -18.36
N MET A 87 13.24 -14.48 -19.39
CA MET A 87 14.64 -14.87 -19.50
C MET A 87 15.58 -13.66 -19.64
N GLU A 88 15.18 -12.64 -20.41
CA GLU A 88 16.02 -11.46 -20.64
C GLU A 88 16.10 -10.52 -19.43
N LEU A 89 15.07 -10.48 -18.58
CA LEU A 89 14.97 -9.56 -17.45
C LEU A 89 15.19 -10.22 -16.08
N ASP A 90 15.41 -11.55 -16.06
CA ASP A 90 15.49 -12.37 -14.86
C ASP A 90 14.29 -12.18 -13.91
N ILE A 91 13.09 -12.16 -14.49
CA ILE A 91 11.82 -12.04 -13.76
C ILE A 91 11.01 -13.28 -14.08
N SER A 92 10.32 -13.88 -13.11
CA SER A 92 9.47 -15.05 -13.39
C SER A 92 8.41 -14.75 -14.46
N ASP A 93 8.17 -15.70 -15.36
CA ASP A 93 7.18 -15.58 -16.44
C ASP A 93 5.77 -15.23 -15.91
N ARG A 94 5.38 -15.80 -14.76
CA ARG A 94 4.12 -15.47 -14.09
C ARG A 94 4.04 -14.00 -13.71
N SER A 95 5.13 -13.44 -13.17
CA SER A 95 5.20 -12.01 -12.82
C SER A 95 5.19 -11.13 -14.06
N VAL A 96 5.93 -11.48 -15.11
CA VAL A 96 5.88 -10.75 -16.40
C VAL A 96 4.46 -10.72 -16.95
N ARG A 97 3.76 -11.85 -17.01
CA ARG A 97 2.36 -11.90 -17.49
C ARG A 97 1.43 -11.03 -16.66
N ARG A 98 1.60 -11.00 -15.33
CA ARG A 98 0.83 -10.12 -14.45
C ARG A 98 1.13 -8.65 -14.69
N ILE A 99 2.40 -8.27 -14.85
CA ILE A 99 2.83 -6.90 -15.16
C ILE A 99 2.22 -6.46 -16.50
N LEU A 100 2.31 -7.29 -17.53
CA LEU A 100 1.70 -7.02 -18.83
C LEU A 100 0.18 -6.78 -18.67
N LYS A 101 -0.54 -7.73 -18.06
CA LYS A 101 -2.00 -7.67 -17.98
C LYS A 101 -2.51 -6.55 -17.06
N ASN A 102 -1.98 -6.46 -15.85
CA ASN A 102 -2.56 -5.65 -14.78
C ASN A 102 -1.96 -4.24 -14.72
N ASP A 103 -0.64 -4.12 -14.94
CA ASP A 103 0.09 -2.87 -14.72
C ASP A 103 0.27 -2.08 -16.03
N LEU A 104 0.40 -2.77 -17.17
CA LEU A 104 0.51 -2.15 -18.50
C LEU A 104 -0.79 -2.20 -19.33
N GLY A 105 -1.84 -2.87 -18.85
CA GLY A 105 -3.12 -3.00 -19.56
C GLY A 105 -3.05 -3.79 -20.87
N LEU A 106 -1.96 -4.52 -21.06
CA LEU A 106 -1.59 -5.19 -22.28
C LEU A 106 -2.23 -6.58 -22.33
N ARG A 107 -3.39 -6.68 -22.99
CA ARG A 107 -4.17 -7.91 -23.14
C ARG A 107 -3.80 -8.63 -24.44
N ALA A 108 -3.60 -9.95 -24.38
CA ALA A 108 -3.33 -10.75 -25.57
C ALA A 108 -4.53 -10.70 -26.52
N TYR A 109 -4.31 -10.27 -27.76
CA TYR A 109 -5.35 -10.14 -28.78
C TYR A 109 -5.91 -11.51 -29.26
N LYS A 110 -5.09 -12.58 -29.21
CA LYS A 110 -5.49 -13.94 -29.56
C LYS A 110 -4.71 -14.95 -28.70
N LYS A 111 -5.35 -16.03 -28.24
CA LYS A 111 -4.66 -17.18 -27.62
C LYS A 111 -3.90 -17.96 -28.70
N SER A 112 -2.86 -17.37 -29.25
CA SER A 112 -1.84 -18.12 -29.97
C SER A 112 -0.75 -18.44 -28.96
N CYS A 113 -0.54 -19.73 -28.73
CA CYS A 113 0.59 -20.20 -27.96
C CYS A 113 1.88 -19.58 -28.55
N ARG A 114 2.54 -18.73 -27.73
CA ARG A 114 3.94 -18.27 -27.82
C ARG A 114 4.28 -16.91 -28.46
N THR A 115 3.36 -16.11 -29.02
CA THR A 115 3.72 -14.75 -29.48
C THR A 115 2.69 -13.71 -29.03
N ILE A 116 3.10 -12.79 -28.15
CA ILE A 116 2.24 -11.68 -27.71
C ILE A 116 2.42 -10.54 -28.72
N THR A 117 1.34 -10.22 -29.44
CA THR A 117 1.25 -9.10 -30.37
C THR A 117 0.53 -7.94 -29.70
N PHE A 118 1.16 -6.76 -29.67
CA PHE A 118 0.54 -5.49 -29.31
C PHE A 118 0.42 -4.64 -30.58
N ARG A 119 -0.79 -4.21 -30.91
CA ARG A 119 -1.05 -3.17 -31.92
C ARG A 119 -1.06 -1.82 -31.21
#